data_AF-A0ABD0NI75-F1
#
_entry.id   AF-A0ABD0NI75-F1
#
_cell.length_a   1.000
_cell.length_b   1.000
_cell.length_c   1.000
_cell.angle_alpha   90.00
_cell.angle_beta   90.00
_cell.angle_gamma   90.00
#
_symmetry.space_group_name_H-M   'P 1'
#
loop_
_entity.id
_entity.type
_entity.pdbx_description
1 polymer ?
#
loop_
_entity_poly.entity_id
_entity_poly.type
_entity_poly.pdbx_seq_one_letter_code
_entity_poly.pdbx_strand_id
1 'polypeptide(L)'
;MEGDSVTLNLDDTDRQRKDLIMWTFGQDILIAQFNRKNNMTKIVNNSADGKFRDRLKLDQTGSLTITNTRTTDSGLYKVTSSKTEKTLNTFNLTVYG
;
A
#
# COMPACT_ATOMS: atom_id res chain seq x y z
N MET A 1 -15.59 7.58 3.39
CA MET A 1 -15.64 8.99 3.84
C MET A 1 -14.46 9.21 4.78
N GLU A 2 -14.12 10.45 5.11
CA GLU A 2 -13.10 10.74 6.13
C GLU A 2 -13.46 10.04 7.44
N GLY A 3 -12.45 9.52 8.14
CA GLY A 3 -12.62 8.68 9.33
C GLY A 3 -12.80 7.19 9.03
N ASP A 4 -13.27 6.82 7.85
CA ASP A 4 -13.43 5.41 7.48
C ASP A 4 -12.09 4.73 7.18
N SER A 5 -12.11 3.40 7.16
CA SER A 5 -11.02 2.61 6.60
C SER A 5 -11.27 2.29 5.13
N VAL A 6 -10.22 2.29 4.32
CA VAL A 6 -10.27 1.87 2.92
C VAL A 6 -9.20 0.81 2.68
N THR A 7 -9.55 -0.20 1.89
CA THR A 7 -8.61 -1.26 1.48
C THR A 7 -8.39 -1.20 -0.02
N LEU A 8 -7.12 -1.06 -0.42
CA LEU A 8 -6.65 -1.15 -1.79
C LEU A 8 -6.31 -2.61 -2.06
N ASN A 9 -7.28 -3.34 -2.62
CA ASN A 9 -7.17 -4.77 -2.84
C ASN A 9 -6.22 -5.08 -3.99
N LEU A 10 -5.24 -5.95 -3.71
CA LEU A 10 -4.46 -6.59 -4.76
C LEU A 10 -5.18 -7.86 -5.18
N ASP A 11 -5.53 -7.94 -6.45
CA ASP A 11 -5.98 -9.20 -7.02
C ASP A 11 -4.88 -10.25 -6.84
N ASP A 12 -5.27 -11.44 -6.41
CA ASP A 12 -4.34 -12.54 -6.22
C ASP A 12 -3.89 -13.06 -7.58
N THR A 13 -2.96 -12.33 -8.19
CA THR A 13 -2.38 -12.74 -9.46
C THR A 13 -1.41 -13.86 -9.14
N ASP A 14 -1.94 -15.08 -9.19
CA ASP A 14 -1.38 -16.40 -8.80
C ASP A 14 0.05 -16.71 -9.33
N ARG A 15 0.59 -15.84 -10.20
CA ARG A 15 1.89 -15.98 -10.86
C ARG A 15 3.11 -15.48 -10.06
N GLN A 16 2.93 -14.81 -8.93
CA GLN A 16 4.00 -14.05 -8.26
C GLN A 16 4.23 -14.41 -6.77
N ARG A 17 4.15 -15.71 -6.44
CA ARG A 17 4.30 -16.24 -5.06
C ARG A 17 5.67 -15.98 -4.40
N LYS A 18 6.66 -15.45 -5.14
CA LYS A 18 8.02 -15.16 -4.62
C LYS A 18 8.37 -13.66 -4.69
N ASP A 19 7.37 -12.80 -4.83
CA ASP A 19 7.59 -11.38 -5.06
C ASP A 19 7.60 -10.58 -3.75
N LEU A 20 8.50 -9.61 -3.70
CA LEU A 20 8.49 -8.55 -2.71
C LEU A 20 7.63 -7.41 -3.29
N ILE A 21 6.48 -7.20 -2.68
CA ILE A 21 5.53 -6.17 -3.04
C ILE A 21 5.92 -4.89 -2.31
N MET A 22 6.00 -3.80 -3.05
CA MET A 22 6.28 -2.46 -2.53
C MET A 22 5.09 -1.55 -2.81
N TRP A 23 4.62 -0.87 -1.77
CA TRP A 23 3.59 0.16 -1.86
C TRP A 23 4.23 1.53 -1.78
N THR A 24 3.96 2.36 -2.77
CA THR A 24 4.40 3.75 -2.81
C THR A 24 3.22 4.72 -2.91
N PHE A 25 3.43 5.94 -2.42
CA PHE A 25 2.46 7.04 -2.47
C PHE A 25 3.06 8.25 -3.18
N GLY A 26 2.26 8.92 -4.01
CA GLY A 26 2.65 10.16 -4.68
C GLY A 26 3.85 9.97 -5.62
N GLN A 27 4.93 10.73 -5.38
CA GLN A 27 6.20 10.64 -6.13
C GLN A 27 7.04 9.43 -5.72
N ASP A 28 6.43 8.25 -5.74
CA ASP A 28 7.06 6.96 -5.43
C ASP A 28 7.68 6.86 -4.01
N ILE A 29 7.10 7.56 -3.04
CA ILE A 29 7.51 7.47 -1.63
C ILE A 29 7.10 6.11 -1.06
N LEU A 30 8.05 5.29 -0.63
CA LEU A 30 7.79 3.95 -0.07
C LEU A 30 7.09 4.05 1.30
N ILE A 31 5.89 3.46 1.40
CA ILE A 31 5.07 3.49 2.62
C ILE A 31 4.90 2.11 3.27
N ALA A 32 4.94 1.03 2.48
CA ALA A 32 4.83 -0.33 3.00
C ALA A 32 5.46 -1.37 2.08
N GLN A 33 5.81 -2.53 2.63
CA GLN A 33 6.35 -3.67 1.91
C GLN A 33 5.72 -4.97 2.39
N PHE A 34 5.47 -5.89 1.48
CA PHE A 34 4.98 -7.24 1.78
C PHE A 34 5.82 -8.29 1.05
N ASN A 35 6.45 -9.19 1.81
CA ASN A 35 7.23 -10.28 1.25
C ASN A 35 6.38 -11.56 1.22
N ARG A 36 5.89 -11.94 0.02
CA ARG A 36 5.06 -13.13 -0.16
C ARG A 36 5.79 -14.44 0.20
N LYS A 37 7.12 -14.49 0.11
CA LYS A 37 7.90 -15.71 0.36
C LYS A 37 7.83 -16.17 1.82
N ASN A 38 7.79 -15.23 2.76
CA ASN A 38 7.81 -15.50 4.20
C ASN A 38 6.66 -14.82 4.96
N ASN A 39 5.68 -14.27 4.23
CA ASN A 39 4.52 -13.58 4.75
C ASN A 39 4.86 -12.42 5.71
N MET A 40 6.00 -11.75 5.49
CA MET A 40 6.44 -10.63 6.33
C MET A 40 5.96 -9.29 5.77
N THR A 41 5.37 -8.48 6.65
CA THR A 41 4.95 -7.11 6.36
C THR A 41 5.89 -6.10 7.02
N LYS A 42 6.16 -4.99 6.35
CA LYS A 42 6.90 -3.85 6.92
C LYS A 42 6.19 -2.55 6.57
N ILE A 43 5.81 -1.77 7.58
CA ILE A 43 5.28 -0.41 7.41
C ILE A 43 6.42 0.59 7.61
N VAL A 44 6.49 1.62 6.78
CA VAL A 44 7.53 2.67 6.85
C VAL A 44 6.93 3.91 7.51
N ASN A 45 6.83 3.90 8.84
CA ASN A 45 6.15 4.94 9.62
C ASN A 45 6.73 6.36 9.47
N ASN A 46 8.03 6.48 9.15
CA ASN A 46 8.71 7.78 8.98
C ASN A 46 8.75 8.26 7.52
N SER A 47 8.04 7.58 6.61
CA SER A 47 7.90 8.01 5.22
C SER A 47 6.78 9.04 5.08
N ALA A 48 6.77 9.76 3.95
CA ALA A 48 5.74 10.76 3.62
C ALA A 48 5.47 11.72 4.78
N ASP A 49 6.55 12.22 5.41
CA ASP A 49 6.52 13.11 6.57
C ASP A 49 5.69 12.61 7.77
N GLY A 50 5.63 11.28 7.93
CA GLY A 50 4.87 10.64 9.01
C GLY A 50 3.36 10.64 8.79
N LYS A 51 2.89 11.03 7.60
CA LYS A 51 1.46 11.13 7.24
C LYS A 51 0.66 9.88 7.63
N PHE A 52 1.20 8.70 7.36
CA PHE A 52 0.50 7.43 7.55
C PHE A 52 0.88 6.69 8.83
N ARG A 53 1.59 7.34 9.74
CA ARG A 53 2.06 6.74 11.00
C ARG A 53 0.91 6.06 11.74
N ASP A 54 1.09 4.79 12.06
CA ASP A 54 0.15 3.94 12.79
C ASP A 54 -1.22 3.71 12.10
N ARG A 55 -1.36 4.07 10.81
CA ARG A 55 -2.62 3.97 10.04
C ARG A 55 -2.60 2.97 8.89
N LEU A 56 -1.43 2.43 8.53
CA LEU A 56 -1.30 1.43 7.47
C LEU A 56 -1.31 0.01 8.03
N LYS A 57 -2.03 -0.88 7.35
CA LYS A 57 -2.02 -2.31 7.60
C LYS A 57 -1.90 -3.06 6.28
N LEU A 58 -1.15 -4.15 6.28
CA LEU A 58 -1.08 -5.08 5.16
C LEU A 58 -1.72 -6.40 5.57
N ASP A 59 -2.49 -7.00 4.67
CA ASP A 59 -3.02 -8.35 4.86
C ASP A 59 -2.11 -9.42 4.23
N GLN A 60 -2.54 -10.68 4.30
CA GLN A 60 -1.80 -11.84 3.77
C GLN A 60 -1.76 -11.90 2.24
N THR A 61 -2.59 -11.10 1.55
CA THR A 61 -2.57 -10.96 0.08
C THR A 61 -1.63 -9.84 -0.36
N GLY A 62 -1.21 -8.99 0.57
CA GLY A 62 -0.45 -7.77 0.32
C GLY A 62 -1.32 -6.55 0.06
N SER A 63 -2.64 -6.67 0.24
CA SER A 63 -3.57 -5.55 0.12
C SER A 63 -3.32 -4.54 1.24
N LEU A 64 -3.36 -3.25 0.89
CA LEU A 64 -3.06 -2.16 1.82
C LEU A 64 -4.36 -1.58 2.35
N THR A 65 -4.52 -1.61 3.68
CA THR A 65 -5.59 -0.92 4.37
C THR A 65 -5.07 0.36 5.01
N ILE A 66 -5.77 1.47 4.77
CA ILE A 66 -5.54 2.77 5.40
C ILE A 66 -6.72 2.99 6.36
N THR A 67 -6.44 3.07 7.65
CA THR A 67 -7.47 3.30 8.68
C THR A 67 -7.56 4.78 9.02
N ASN A 68 -8.73 5.24 9.46
CA ASN A 68 -8.96 6.64 9.81
C ASN A 68 -8.46 7.57 8.69
N THR A 69 -8.99 7.33 7.48
CA THR A 69 -8.62 8.07 6.28
C THR A 69 -8.90 9.55 6.44
N ARG A 70 -8.10 10.39 5.81
CA ARG A 70 -8.23 11.84 5.79
C ARG A 70 -8.34 12.31 4.36
N THR A 71 -8.96 13.47 4.14
CA THR A 71 -8.97 14.09 2.80
C THR A 71 -7.57 14.23 2.20
N THR A 72 -6.56 14.49 3.05
CA THR A 72 -5.15 14.55 2.67
C THR A 72 -4.55 13.22 2.23
N ASP A 73 -5.16 12.07 2.57
CA ASP A 73 -4.73 10.74 2.10
C ASP A 73 -5.10 10.49 0.63
N SER A 74 -5.91 11.37 0.02
CA SER A 74 -6.18 11.30 -1.41
C SER A 74 -4.88 11.36 -2.22
N GLY A 75 -4.83 10.60 -3.32
CA GLY A 75 -3.71 10.59 -4.24
C GLY A 75 -3.45 9.23 -4.87
N LEU A 76 -2.31 9.16 -5.57
CA LEU A 76 -1.89 7.99 -6.29
C LEU A 76 -1.14 7.02 -5.37
N TYR A 77 -1.59 5.77 -5.36
CA TYR A 77 -0.94 4.64 -4.70
C TYR A 77 -0.49 3.66 -5.78
N LYS A 78 0.81 3.35 -5.82
CA LYS A 78 1.36 2.39 -6.77
C LYS A 78 1.85 1.17 -6.03
N VAL A 79 1.62 0.02 -6.63
CA VAL A 79 2.16 -1.25 -6.13
C VAL A 79 3.09 -1.84 -7.18
N THR A 80 4.30 -2.22 -6.76
CA THR A 80 5.31 -2.79 -7.65
C THR A 80 5.86 -4.11 -7.08
N SER A 81 6.27 -5.01 -7.97
CA SER A 81 7.14 -6.13 -7.60
C SER A 81 8.59 -5.65 -7.70
N SER A 82 9.32 -5.62 -6.60
CA SER A 82 10.73 -5.23 -6.61
C SER A 82 11.61 -6.27 -7.31
N LYS A 83 11.10 -7.49 -7.51
CA LYS A 83 11.83 -8.58 -8.12
C LYS A 83 11.75 -8.54 -9.64
N THR A 84 10.60 -8.14 -10.18
CA THR A 84 10.39 -8.02 -11.63
C THR A 84 10.47 -6.58 -12.12
N GLU A 85 10.55 -5.62 -11.18
CA GLU A 85 10.49 -4.18 -11.42
C GLU A 85 9.21 -3.73 -12.15
N LYS A 86 8.17 -4.56 -12.12
CA LYS A 86 6.89 -4.29 -12.77
C LYS A 86 5.91 -3.64 -11.80
N THR A 87 5.14 -2.71 -12.34
CA THR A 87 3.92 -2.23 -11.67
C THR A 87 2.88 -3.32 -11.73
N LEU A 88 2.34 -3.69 -10.56
CA LEU A 88 1.27 -4.69 -10.45
C LEU A 88 -0.09 -4.04 -10.61
N ASN A 89 -0.26 -2.86 -10.01
CA ASN A 89 -1.48 -2.05 -10.08
C ASN A 89 -1.19 -0.60 -9.67
N THR A 90 -2.12 0.29 -9.97
CA THR A 90 -2.11 1.69 -9.54
C THR A 90 -3.52 2.09 -9.14
N PHE A 91 -3.65 2.67 -7.95
CA PHE A 91 -4.92 3.10 -7.39
C PHE A 91 -4.92 4.62 -7.28
N ASN A 92 -6.02 5.25 -7.66
CA ASN A 92 -6.26 6.66 -7.38
C ASN A 92 -7.33 6.75 -6.28
N LEU A 93 -6.91 7.06 -5.06
CA LEU A 93 -7.80 7.21 -3.92
C LEU A 93 -8.27 8.66 -3.82
N THR A 94 -9.58 8.87 -3.72
CA THR A 94 -10.17 10.16 -3.36
C THR A 94 -10.99 9.98 -2.10
N VAL A 95 -10.65 10.71 -1.05
CA VAL A 95 -11.35 10.71 0.24
C VAL A 95 -12.19 11.99 0.33
N TYR A 96 -13.48 11.82 0.54
CA TYR A 96 -14.43 12.90 0.79
C TYR A 96 -14.67 13.05 2.29
N GLY A 97 -14.74 14.30 2.76
CA GLY A 97 -15.13 14.65 4.13
C GLY A 97 -16.61 14.44 4.40
#